data_AF-A0A081D8E7-F1
#
_entry.id   AF-A0A081D8E7-F1
#
_cell.length_a   1.000
_cell.length_b   1.000
_cell.length_c   1.000
_cell.angle_alpha   90.00
_cell.angle_beta   90.00
_cell.angle_gamma   90.00
#
_symmetry.space_group_name_H-M   'P 1'
#
loop_
_entity.id
_entity.type
_entity.pdbx_description
1 polymer ?
#
loop_
_entity_poly.entity_id
_entity_poly.type
_entity_poly.pdbx_seq_one_letter_code
_entity_poly.pdbx_strand_id
1 'polypeptide(L)'
;MKNNLLFFLAVIGFAFAKAQVTTNPSTPTQTDQVTLIFDSTGTALENTTGTLYAYTGVTINGNRWQNIIVPHLMIIMARSICKYRWKHLPINTWI
;
A
#
# COMPACT_ATOMS: atom_id res chain seq x y z
N MET A 1 9.24 15.95 38.16
CA MET A 1 10.12 15.60 37.01
C MET A 1 9.65 14.40 36.18
N LYS A 2 8.70 13.55 36.64
CA LYS A 2 8.15 12.42 35.84
C LYS A 2 7.30 12.84 34.63
N ASN A 3 6.59 13.97 34.70
CA ASN A 3 5.70 14.41 33.60
C ASN A 3 6.47 14.84 32.33
N ASN A 4 7.68 15.38 32.48
CA ASN A 4 8.52 15.79 31.34
C ASN A 4 9.24 14.59 30.69
N LEU A 5 9.46 13.52 31.45
CA LEU A 5 10.10 12.29 30.97
C LEU A 5 9.22 11.56 29.94
N LEU A 6 7.92 11.48 30.19
CA LEU A 6 6.95 10.86 29.28
C LEU A 6 6.90 11.60 27.93
N PHE A 7 6.96 12.93 27.96
CA PHE A 7 7.00 13.74 26.75
C PHE A 7 8.26 13.49 25.93
N PHE A 8 9.44 13.46 26.59
CA PHE A 8 10.70 13.13 25.93
C PHE A 8 10.69 11.73 25.31
N LEU A 9 10.13 10.74 26.01
CA LEU A 9 10.04 9.36 25.53
C LEU A 9 9.10 9.24 24.32
N ALA A 10 8.00 10.00 24.31
CA ALA A 10 7.06 10.06 23.18
C ALA A 10 7.69 10.70 21.93
N VAL A 11 8.45 11.79 22.10
CA VAL A 11 9.16 12.45 20.99
C VAL A 11 10.23 11.54 20.38
N ILE A 12 10.97 10.80 21.21
CA ILE A 12 11.96 9.83 20.75
C ILE A 12 11.30 8.67 19.99
N GLY A 13 10.17 8.15 20.48
CA GLY A 13 9.43 7.07 19.79
C GLY A 13 8.93 7.46 18.40
N PHE A 14 8.49 8.71 18.22
CA PHE A 14 8.02 9.18 16.92
C PHE A 14 9.15 9.44 15.92
N ALA A 15 10.34 9.81 16.40
CA ALA A 15 11.51 10.06 15.54
C ALA A 15 12.02 8.82 14.79
N PHE A 16 11.69 7.62 15.28
CA PHE A 16 12.03 6.34 14.63
C PHE A 16 10.87 5.73 13.83
N ALA A 17 9.75 6.44 13.66
CA ALA A 17 8.67 6.01 12.78
C ALA A 17 9.13 6.11 11.32
N LYS A 18 9.75 5.04 10.81
CA LYS A 18 10.14 4.95 9.40
C LYS A 18 8.89 4.79 8.53
N ALA A 19 8.78 5.62 7.50
CA ALA A 19 7.82 5.38 6.42
C ALA A 19 8.27 4.11 5.67
N GLN A 20 7.46 3.05 5.75
CA GLN A 20 7.80 1.75 5.16
C GLN A 20 7.79 1.77 3.64
N VAL A 21 7.12 2.75 3.03
CA VAL A 21 7.00 2.93 1.58
C VAL A 21 7.37 4.36 1.22
N THR A 22 8.28 4.52 0.28
CA THR A 22 8.66 5.81 -0.31
C THR A 22 8.56 5.76 -1.83
N THR A 23 8.45 6.93 -2.47
CA THR A 23 8.40 7.06 -3.93
C THR A 23 9.57 7.89 -4.44
N ASN A 24 10.12 7.50 -5.58
CA ASN A 24 11.07 8.32 -6.32
C ASN A 24 10.60 8.50 -7.78
N PRO A 25 10.37 9.73 -8.26
CA PRO A 25 10.45 11.00 -7.53
C PRO A 25 9.37 11.14 -6.46
N SER A 26 9.60 11.98 -5.46
CA SER A 26 8.64 12.24 -4.37
C SER A 26 7.40 12.98 -4.84
N THR A 27 7.54 13.82 -5.88
CA THR A 27 6.47 14.57 -6.54
C THR A 27 6.46 14.26 -8.03
N PRO A 28 5.91 13.11 -8.44
CA PRO A 28 5.86 12.74 -9.84
C PRO A 28 4.79 13.54 -10.60
N THR A 29 5.07 13.82 -11.87
CA THR A 29 4.07 14.29 -12.84
C THR A 29 3.39 13.10 -13.52
N GLN A 30 2.31 13.35 -14.26
CA GLN A 30 1.48 12.31 -14.87
C GLN A 30 2.26 11.40 -15.84
N THR A 31 3.32 11.92 -16.45
CA THR A 31 4.15 11.21 -17.43
C THR A 31 5.40 10.56 -16.83
N ASP A 32 5.68 10.82 -15.55
CA ASP A 32 6.91 10.35 -14.93
C ASP A 32 6.83 8.88 -14.55
N GLN A 33 7.97 8.19 -14.70
CA GLN A 33 8.15 6.90 -14.10
C GLN A 33 8.36 7.05 -12.58
N VAL A 34 7.58 6.32 -11.81
CA VAL A 34 7.64 6.33 -10.34
C VAL A 34 8.13 4.98 -9.84
N THR A 35 9.22 5.00 -9.08
CA THR A 35 9.71 3.83 -8.35
C THR A 35 9.13 3.84 -6.94
N LEU A 36 8.48 2.74 -6.55
CA LEU A 36 8.05 2.48 -5.18
C LEU A 36 9.14 1.70 -4.47
N ILE A 37 9.61 2.24 -3.35
CA ILE A 37 10.67 1.64 -2.54
C ILE A 37 10.03 1.22 -1.22
N PHE A 38 10.03 -0.08 -0.96
CA PHE A 38 9.58 -0.66 0.30
C PHE A 38 10.80 -1.09 1.11
N ASP A 39 10.98 -0.45 2.27
CA ASP A 39 12.06 -0.78 3.21
C ASP A 39 11.45 -1.53 4.40
N SER A 40 11.81 -2.82 4.53
CA SER A 40 11.36 -3.67 5.63
C SER A 40 12.34 -3.75 6.79
N THR A 41 13.51 -3.11 6.71
CA THR A 41 14.56 -3.20 7.73
C THR A 41 14.05 -2.71 9.10
N GLY A 42 14.26 -3.53 10.14
CA GLY A 42 13.80 -3.25 11.50
C GLY A 42 12.30 -3.42 11.72
N THR A 43 11.56 -3.93 10.73
CA THR A 43 10.11 -4.23 10.86
C THR A 43 9.88 -5.73 11.04
N ALA A 44 8.69 -6.12 11.49
CA ALA A 44 8.27 -7.52 11.54
C ALA A 44 8.27 -8.22 10.16
N LEU A 45 8.37 -7.44 9.07
CA LEU A 45 8.41 -7.94 7.69
C LEU A 45 9.84 -8.17 7.16
N GLU A 46 10.90 -7.81 7.91
CA GLU A 46 12.30 -7.89 7.46
C GLU A 46 12.73 -9.31 7.01
N ASN A 47 12.26 -10.34 7.71
CA ASN A 47 12.62 -11.74 7.47
C ASN A 47 11.42 -12.59 7.04
N THR A 48 10.36 -11.97 6.53
CA THR A 48 9.19 -12.70 6.06
C THR A 48 9.53 -13.41 4.74
N THR A 49 9.33 -14.72 4.69
CA THR A 49 9.66 -15.58 3.53
C THR A 49 8.52 -15.72 2.51
N GLY A 50 7.44 -14.95 2.68
CA GLY A 50 6.28 -14.95 1.79
C GLY A 50 6.35 -13.89 0.69
N THR A 51 5.55 -14.07 -0.36
CA THR A 51 5.38 -13.06 -1.42
C THR A 51 4.59 -11.87 -0.88
N LEU A 52 5.16 -10.68 -1.02
CA LEU A 52 4.48 -9.42 -0.73
C LEU A 52 3.71 -8.93 -1.96
N TYR A 53 2.48 -8.48 -1.75
CA TYR A 53 1.62 -7.96 -2.80
C TYR A 53 1.33 -6.49 -2.54
N ALA A 54 1.66 -5.62 -3.50
CA ALA A 54 1.32 -4.20 -3.45
C ALA A 54 0.09 -3.95 -4.33
N TYR A 55 -0.89 -3.22 -3.77
CA TYR A 55 -2.02 -2.69 -4.53
C TYR A 55 -1.71 -1.23 -4.84
N THR A 56 -1.38 -0.93 -6.09
CA THR A 56 -0.91 0.40 -6.50
C THR A 56 -1.93 1.08 -7.38
N GLY A 57 -2.16 2.37 -7.15
CA GLY A 57 -2.98 3.22 -8.00
C GLY A 57 -2.56 4.68 -7.84
N VAL A 58 -2.81 5.49 -8.87
CA VAL A 58 -2.42 6.90 -8.91
C VAL A 58 -3.64 7.81 -8.77
N THR A 59 -3.42 9.00 -8.21
CA THR A 59 -4.43 10.07 -8.21
C THR A 59 -3.98 11.13 -9.20
N ILE A 60 -4.78 11.36 -10.25
CA ILE A 60 -4.47 12.32 -11.32
C ILE A 60 -5.65 13.29 -11.42
N ASN A 61 -5.39 14.60 -11.41
CA ASN A 61 -6.40 15.65 -11.56
C ASN A 61 -7.61 15.51 -10.60
N GLY A 62 -7.35 15.09 -9.35
CA GLY A 62 -8.39 14.90 -8.33
C GLY A 62 -9.14 13.56 -8.41
N ASN A 63 -8.99 12.81 -9.50
CA ASN A 63 -9.59 11.49 -9.64
C ASN A 63 -8.66 10.43 -9.04
N ARG A 64 -9.13 9.79 -7.96
CA ARG A 64 -8.37 8.79 -7.19
C ARG A 64 -8.40 7.41 -7.85
N TRP A 65 -7.38 6.60 -7.59
CA TRP A 65 -7.32 5.18 -7.98
C TRP A 65 -7.43 4.94 -9.50
N GLN A 66 -6.68 5.70 -10.28
CA GLN A 66 -6.49 5.43 -11.70
C GLN A 66 -5.32 4.46 -11.91
N ASN A 67 -5.31 3.78 -13.07
CA ASN A 67 -4.25 2.85 -13.49
C ASN A 67 -3.89 1.83 -12.39
N ILE A 68 -4.92 1.18 -11.86
CA ILE A 68 -4.76 0.24 -10.75
C ILE A 68 -4.00 -0.99 -11.26
N ILE A 69 -2.87 -1.28 -10.62
CA ILE A 69 -2.09 -2.49 -10.85
C ILE A 69 -2.19 -3.34 -9.60
N VAL A 70 -2.64 -4.58 -9.79
CA VAL A 70 -2.82 -5.56 -8.72
C VAL A 70 -2.27 -6.90 -9.18
N PRO A 71 -1.54 -7.61 -8.33
CA PRO A 71 -1.18 -9.00 -8.60
C PRO A 71 -2.44 -9.84 -8.81
N HIS A 72 -2.47 -10.60 -9.91
CA HIS A 72 -3.63 -11.37 -10.38
C HIS A 72 -4.21 -12.32 -9.31
N LEU A 73 -3.35 -12.87 -8.44
CA LEU A 73 -3.75 -13.74 -7.33
C LEU A 73 -4.63 -13.03 -6.28
N MET A 74 -4.41 -11.72 -6.06
CA MET A 74 -5.22 -10.92 -5.13
C MET A 74 -6.58 -10.55 -5.73
N ILE A 75 -6.67 -10.35 -7.05
CA ILE A 75 -7.94 -10.15 -7.74
C ILE A 75 -8.82 -11.40 -7.61
N ILE A 76 -8.26 -12.60 -7.71
CA ILE A 76 -9.04 -13.85 -7.56
C ILE A 76 -9.57 -14.00 -6.13
N MET A 77 -8.77 -13.70 -5.10
CA MET A 77 -9.25 -13.71 -3.70
C MET A 77 -10.30 -12.64 -3.42
N ALA A 78 -10.08 -11.40 -3.89
CA ALA A 78 -11.06 -10.32 -3.75
C ALA A 78 -12.35 -10.63 -4.52
N ARG A 79 -12.26 -11.25 -5.70
CA ARG A 79 -13.41 -11.71 -6.49
C ARG A 79 -14.11 -12.90 -5.85
N SER A 80 -13.41 -13.75 -5.08
CA SER A 80 -14.01 -14.80 -4.24
C SER A 80 -14.72 -14.24 -3.01
N ILE A 81 -14.16 -13.22 -2.34
CA ILE A 81 -14.78 -12.56 -1.17
C ILE A 81 -15.97 -11.68 -1.61
N CYS A 82 -15.84 -10.95 -2.73
CA CYS A 82 -16.93 -10.19 -3.34
C CYS A 82 -17.97 -11.09 -4.04
N LYS A 83 -17.64 -12.34 -4.42
CA LYS A 83 -18.60 -13.30 -5.01
C LYS A 83 -19.75 -13.63 -4.06
N TYR A 84 -19.53 -13.57 -2.75
CA TYR A 84 -20.58 -13.81 -1.77
C TYR A 84 -21.50 -12.60 -1.54
N ARG A 85 -21.11 -11.39 -1.99
CA ARG A 85 -21.90 -10.14 -1.84
C ARG A 85 -22.35 -9.51 -3.17
N TRP A 86 -22.24 -10.24 -4.27
CA TRP A 86 -22.91 -9.90 -5.53
C TRP A 86 -23.43 -11.17 -6.19
N LYS A 87 -24.32 -11.90 -5.51
CA LYS A 87 -25.31 -12.71 -6.23
C LYS A 87 -26.32 -11.75 -6.82
N HIS A 88 -26.08 -11.35 -8.07
CA HIS A 88 -27.05 -11.17 -9.16
C HIS A 88 -26.40 -10.36 -10.28
N LEU A 89 -25.80 -11.05 -11.25
CA LEU A 89 -26.21 -11.06 -12.68
C LEU A 89 -25.04 -11.54 -13.56
N PRO A 90 -25.33 -12.34 -14.60
CA PRO A 90 -24.33 -12.93 -15.47
C PRO A 90 -23.90 -11.91 -16.53
N ILE A 91 -22.60 -11.75 -16.74
CA ILE A 91 -22.05 -11.17 -17.97
C ILE A 91 -20.85 -12.03 -18.37
N ASN A 92 -21.16 -12.97 -19.27
CA ASN A 92 -20.33 -13.45 -20.38
C ASN A 92 -18.84 -13.05 -20.35
N THR A 93 -18.01 -14.09 -20.18
CA THR A 93 -16.83 -14.40 -21.00
C THR A 93 -16.22 -13.25 -21.79
N TRP A 94 -15.03 -12.83 -21.36
CA TRP A 94 -14.06 -12.20 -22.23
C TRP A 94 -12.80 -13.06 -22.23
N ILE A 95 -12.34 -13.26 -23.46
CA ILE A 95 -11.22 -14.07 -23.96
C ILE A 95 -9.94 -13.83 -23.15
#